data_AF-A0A7V4HBI6-F1
#
_entry.id   AF-A0A7V4HBI6-F1
#
_cell.length_a   1.000
_cell.length_b   1.000
_cell.length_c   1.000
_cell.angle_alpha   90.00
_cell.angle_beta   90.00
_cell.angle_gamma   90.00
#
_symmetry.space_group_name_H-M   'P 1'
#
loop_
_entity.id
_entity.type
_entity.pdbx_description
1 polymer ?
#
loop_
_entity_poly.entity_id
_entity_poly.type
_entity_poly.pdbx_seq_one_letter_code
_entity_poly.pdbx_strand_id
1 'polypeptide(L)'
;MTDPMSMKLGMERCISCGHRWIDYEGTREKCYICGSSMISECLSLREIRDAINALRKEDKKYLDKHAKRTLILKQRYREVAELYLHRAQEIYAKIKDHYSKGNLTDKVIDQLILAFRLFSELGLYKPAVSIAYMAGIGYAQRGVEKEIHTIEDLSDLVAARQWFIRLGAKEWEAAVNLHIGQKSMSAISNDPTFLQSMMQVSLWHFYRARDYYYENKNTAMLERLKFDIEQATQLLTSYATSASQVEAAKISAKSAIEQGEQIRLGLEKLGQSFKYGLSSLGEYIEACGGSLSRAMQSASHSLSANMVNAVHTIANISKNRSRSLDKRMSDVGKLISTSASQVPEEYVKPVKELGAKFALGGETITSDNRPITSEPVINKLSDTILPEVKKSEESMKQIDEPTVKLTGTLFDTLVTKGLGRVIEEIETTGKQKNKI
;
A
#
# COMPACT_ATOMS: atom_id res chain seq x y z
N MET A 1 -4.41 -17.80 0.95
CA MET A 1 -5.32 -16.84 0.28
C MET A 1 -4.47 -16.02 -0.68
N THR A 2 -4.76 -16.09 -1.98
CA THR A 2 -4.11 -15.29 -3.02
C THR A 2 -4.49 -13.81 -2.87
N ASP A 3 -3.51 -12.91 -3.00
CA ASP A 3 -3.66 -11.47 -2.76
C ASP A 3 -4.35 -10.77 -3.95
N PRO A 4 -5.57 -10.21 -3.78
CA PRO A 4 -6.36 -9.59 -4.85
C PRO A 4 -5.64 -8.47 -5.61
N MET A 5 -4.69 -7.77 -4.97
CA MET A 5 -3.97 -6.66 -5.60
C MET A 5 -2.96 -7.11 -6.65
N SER A 6 -2.49 -8.36 -6.55
CA SER A 6 -1.63 -9.01 -7.55
C SER A 6 -2.41 -9.76 -8.63
N MET A 7 -3.72 -9.94 -8.43
CA MET A 7 -4.57 -10.66 -9.35
C MET A 7 -4.96 -9.78 -10.52
N LYS A 8 -5.05 -10.42 -11.67
CA LYS A 8 -5.50 -9.82 -12.92
C LYS A 8 -6.98 -9.42 -12.77
N LEU A 9 -7.29 -8.17 -13.08
CA LEU A 9 -8.68 -7.68 -13.13
C LEU A 9 -9.13 -7.73 -14.59
N GLY A 10 -10.21 -8.45 -14.86
CA GLY A 10 -10.64 -8.70 -16.23
C GLY A 10 -12.03 -9.26 -16.34
N MET A 11 -12.49 -9.39 -17.58
CA MET A 11 -13.73 -10.04 -17.92
C MET A 11 -13.55 -11.56 -17.94
N GLU A 12 -14.39 -12.26 -17.19
CA GLU A 12 -14.58 -13.69 -17.29
C GLU A 12 -15.97 -13.99 -17.87
N ARG A 13 -16.10 -15.13 -18.53
CA ARG A 13 -17.35 -15.59 -19.14
C ARG A 13 -17.61 -17.04 -18.77
N CYS A 14 -18.86 -17.33 -18.41
CA CYS A 14 -19.34 -18.71 -18.33
C CYS A 14 -19.43 -19.30 -19.74
N ILE A 15 -18.71 -20.40 -19.98
CA ILE A 15 -18.70 -21.09 -21.28
C ILE A 15 -20.08 -21.72 -21.56
N SER A 16 -20.76 -22.19 -20.51
CA SER A 16 -22.05 -22.89 -20.64
C SER A 16 -23.22 -21.98 -20.98
N CYS A 17 -23.35 -20.81 -20.34
CA CYS A 17 -24.51 -19.92 -20.54
C CYS A 17 -24.17 -18.54 -21.12
N GLY A 18 -22.89 -18.23 -21.33
CA GLY A 18 -22.46 -16.96 -21.89
C GLY A 18 -22.53 -15.75 -20.95
N HIS A 19 -22.92 -15.93 -19.69
CA HIS A 19 -22.90 -14.87 -18.68
C HIS A 19 -21.49 -14.29 -18.52
N ARG A 20 -21.37 -12.96 -18.52
CA ARG A 20 -20.10 -12.21 -18.40
C ARG A 20 -20.07 -11.40 -17.12
N TRP A 21 -18.91 -11.30 -16.48
CA TRP A 21 -18.69 -10.45 -15.31
C TRP A 21 -17.26 -9.91 -15.28
N ILE A 22 -17.04 -8.85 -14.51
CA ILE A 22 -15.70 -8.31 -14.23
C ILE A 22 -15.37 -8.57 -12.76
N ASP A 23 -14.27 -9.27 -12.51
CA ASP A 23 -13.73 -9.50 -11.16
C ASP A 23 -12.23 -9.80 -11.23
N TYR A 24 -11.60 -9.99 -10.06
CA TYR A 24 -10.26 -10.56 -9.99
C TYR A 24 -10.27 -12.02 -10.47
N GLU A 25 -9.28 -12.35 -11.29
CA GLU A 25 -9.07 -13.68 -11.85
C GLU A 25 -9.17 -14.77 -10.77
N GLY A 26 -10.00 -15.78 -11.02
CA GLY A 26 -10.12 -16.93 -10.13
C GLY A 26 -10.84 -16.66 -8.80
N THR A 27 -11.41 -15.47 -8.61
CA THR A 27 -12.25 -15.18 -7.43
C THR A 27 -13.56 -15.98 -7.48
N ARG A 28 -14.01 -16.33 -8.68
CA ARG A 28 -15.27 -17.02 -8.90
C ARG A 28 -15.02 -18.42 -9.44
N GLU A 29 -15.47 -19.42 -8.69
CA GLU A 29 -15.36 -20.83 -9.09
C GLU A 29 -16.55 -21.31 -9.94
N LYS A 30 -17.72 -20.66 -9.82
CA LYS A 30 -18.97 -21.07 -10.49
C LYS A 30 -19.79 -19.90 -10.99
N CYS A 31 -20.48 -20.10 -12.11
CA CYS A 31 -21.47 -19.17 -12.62
C CYS A 31 -22.70 -19.12 -11.70
N TYR A 32 -23.14 -17.92 -11.30
CA TYR A 32 -24.31 -17.72 -10.43
C TYR A 32 -25.64 -17.90 -11.16
N ILE A 33 -25.62 -17.92 -12.51
CA ILE A 33 -26.84 -18.11 -13.30
C ILE A 33 -27.10 -19.61 -13.52
N CYS A 34 -26.07 -20.38 -13.90
CA CYS A 34 -26.25 -21.79 -14.28
C CYS A 34 -25.47 -22.80 -13.44
N GLY A 35 -24.72 -22.36 -12.42
CA GLY A 35 -23.93 -23.24 -11.55
C GLY A 35 -22.68 -23.86 -12.17
N SER A 36 -22.45 -23.68 -13.48
CA SER A 36 -21.29 -24.25 -14.20
C SER A 36 -19.96 -23.71 -13.68
N SER A 37 -18.97 -24.58 -13.57
CA SER A 37 -17.56 -24.26 -13.27
C SER A 37 -16.72 -24.01 -14.52
N MET A 38 -17.29 -24.14 -15.73
CA MET A 38 -16.57 -23.88 -16.96
C MET A 38 -16.51 -22.37 -17.23
N ILE A 39 -15.45 -21.74 -16.75
CA ILE A 39 -15.19 -20.30 -16.82
C ILE A 39 -14.04 -20.05 -17.80
N SER A 40 -14.19 -19.03 -18.65
CA SER A 40 -13.14 -18.63 -19.61
C SER A 40 -11.92 -18.07 -18.90
N GLU A 41 -10.80 -17.99 -19.62
CA GLU A 41 -9.66 -17.18 -19.20
C GLU A 41 -10.10 -15.71 -18.96
N CYS A 42 -9.52 -15.10 -17.93
CA CYS A 42 -9.75 -13.70 -17.60
C CYS A 42 -9.15 -12.81 -18.71
N LEU A 43 -9.93 -11.89 -19.27
CA LEU A 43 -9.49 -10.99 -20.33
C LEU A 43 -9.46 -9.54 -19.83
N SER A 44 -8.29 -8.94 -19.71
CA SER A 44 -8.15 -7.55 -19.24
C SER A 44 -8.16 -6.54 -20.40
N LEU A 45 -8.65 -5.31 -20.14
CA LEU A 45 -8.57 -4.21 -21.11
C LEU A 45 -7.14 -3.92 -21.56
N ARG A 46 -6.20 -4.01 -20.61
CA ARG A 46 -4.77 -3.80 -20.87
C ARG A 46 -4.22 -4.79 -21.88
N GLU A 47 -4.52 -6.08 -21.76
CA GLU A 47 -4.03 -7.08 -22.72
C GLU A 47 -4.62 -6.89 -24.11
N ILE A 48 -5.90 -6.51 -24.21
CA ILE A 48 -6.50 -6.19 -25.50
C ILE A 48 -5.79 -4.96 -26.12
N ARG A 49 -5.50 -3.93 -25.32
CA ARG A 49 -4.73 -2.74 -25.75
C ARG A 49 -3.32 -3.12 -26.22
N ASP A 50 -2.62 -3.95 -25.46
CA ASP A 50 -1.26 -4.38 -25.78
C ASP A 50 -1.25 -5.24 -27.05
N ALA A 51 -2.24 -6.12 -27.24
CA ALA A 51 -2.41 -6.89 -28.47
C ALA A 51 -2.69 -6.00 -29.70
N ILE A 52 -3.53 -4.98 -29.56
CA ILE A 52 -3.77 -3.99 -30.63
C ILE A 52 -2.48 -3.25 -30.97
N ASN A 53 -1.71 -2.83 -29.96
CA ASN A 53 -0.45 -2.12 -30.17
C ASN A 53 0.64 -3.00 -30.79
N ALA A 54 0.70 -4.28 -30.45
CA ALA A 54 1.61 -5.23 -31.09
C ALA A 54 1.30 -5.38 -32.58
N LEU A 55 0.02 -5.53 -32.95
CA LEU A 55 -0.42 -5.62 -34.34
C LEU A 55 -0.10 -4.35 -35.17
N ARG A 56 -0.04 -3.18 -34.53
CA ARG A 56 0.39 -1.93 -35.20
C ARG A 56 1.88 -1.85 -35.48
N LYS A 57 2.71 -2.60 -34.73
CA LYS A 57 4.17 -2.65 -34.89
C LYS A 57 4.63 -3.73 -35.88
N GLU A 58 3.77 -4.70 -36.19
CA GLU A 58 4.05 -5.76 -37.16
C GLU A 58 4.03 -5.25 -38.61
N ASP A 59 4.84 -5.89 -39.46
CA ASP A 59 5.28 -5.40 -40.76
C ASP A 59 4.13 -5.25 -41.79
N LYS A 60 4.17 -4.20 -42.62
CA LYS A 60 3.08 -3.75 -43.52
C LYS A 60 2.69 -4.73 -44.64
N LYS A 61 3.29 -5.92 -44.70
CA LYS A 61 3.10 -6.89 -45.80
C LYS A 61 1.78 -7.67 -45.72
N TYR A 62 1.05 -7.61 -44.60
CA TYR A 62 -0.18 -8.39 -44.36
C TYR A 62 -1.41 -7.53 -43.96
N LEU A 63 -1.50 -6.30 -44.49
CA LEU A 63 -2.46 -5.27 -44.09
C LEU A 63 -3.91 -5.75 -43.93
N ASP A 64 -4.43 -6.59 -44.84
CA ASP A 64 -5.84 -7.01 -44.82
C ASP A 64 -6.19 -7.96 -43.66
N LYS A 65 -5.28 -8.88 -43.30
CA LYS A 65 -5.49 -9.81 -42.17
C LYS A 65 -5.32 -9.10 -40.83
N HIS A 66 -4.37 -8.16 -40.75
CA HIS A 66 -4.19 -7.33 -39.54
C HIS A 66 -5.34 -6.34 -39.35
N ALA A 67 -5.90 -5.78 -40.43
CA ALA A 67 -7.05 -4.88 -40.36
C ALA A 67 -8.29 -5.57 -39.78
N LYS A 68 -8.63 -6.78 -40.26
CA LYS A 68 -9.73 -7.59 -39.72
C LYS A 68 -9.51 -7.95 -38.25
N ARG A 69 -8.30 -8.40 -37.88
CA ARG A 69 -7.96 -8.75 -36.49
C ARG A 69 -8.02 -7.55 -35.55
N THR A 70 -7.55 -6.39 -36.01
CA THR A 70 -7.59 -5.14 -35.25
C THR A 70 -9.02 -4.68 -35.03
N LEU A 71 -9.89 -4.78 -36.04
CA LEU A 71 -11.31 -4.44 -35.91
C LEU A 71 -12.01 -5.32 -34.85
N ILE A 72 -11.76 -6.63 -34.88
CA ILE A 72 -12.29 -7.57 -33.88
C ILE A 72 -11.80 -7.22 -32.47
N LEU A 73 -10.51 -6.91 -32.32
CA LEU A 73 -9.95 -6.55 -31.01
C LEU A 73 -10.49 -5.20 -30.51
N LYS A 74 -10.69 -4.21 -31.37
CA LYS A 74 -11.35 -2.94 -31.01
C LYS A 74 -12.77 -3.17 -30.53
N GLN A 75 -13.54 -4.01 -31.23
CA GLN A 75 -14.90 -4.37 -30.82
C GLN A 75 -14.90 -5.07 -29.46
N ARG A 76 -13.99 -6.04 -29.25
CA ARG A 76 -13.83 -6.71 -27.95
C ARG A 76 -13.42 -5.76 -26.84
N TYR A 77 -12.46 -4.86 -27.09
CA TYR A 77 -12.03 -3.85 -26.13
C TYR A 77 -13.23 -3.05 -25.65
N ARG A 78 -14.07 -2.62 -26.59
CA ARG A 78 -15.25 -1.82 -26.30
C ARG A 78 -16.29 -2.60 -25.48
N GLU A 79 -16.64 -3.82 -25.87
CA GLU A 79 -17.58 -4.66 -25.09
C GLU A 79 -17.10 -4.86 -23.65
N VAL A 80 -15.79 -5.08 -23.46
CA VAL A 80 -15.19 -5.20 -22.13
C VAL A 80 -15.21 -3.86 -21.40
N ALA A 81 -14.95 -2.75 -22.10
CA ALA A 81 -14.97 -1.41 -21.51
C ALA A 81 -16.37 -1.01 -21.00
N GLU A 82 -17.43 -1.36 -21.72
CA GLU A 82 -18.81 -1.16 -21.27
C GLU A 82 -19.10 -1.93 -19.99
N LEU A 83 -18.67 -3.20 -19.91
CA LEU A 83 -18.80 -4.02 -18.70
C LEU A 83 -18.01 -3.45 -17.52
N TYR A 84 -16.79 -2.96 -17.76
CA TYR A 84 -15.98 -2.28 -16.75
C TYR A 84 -16.67 -1.03 -16.23
N LEU A 85 -17.23 -0.21 -17.13
CA LEU A 85 -17.90 1.05 -16.77
C LEU A 85 -19.14 0.78 -15.92
N HIS A 86 -20.00 -0.14 -16.34
CA HIS A 86 -21.19 -0.54 -15.59
C HIS A 86 -20.81 -1.09 -14.21
N ARG A 87 -19.78 -1.95 -14.14
CA ARG A 87 -19.32 -2.52 -12.87
C ARG A 87 -18.75 -1.46 -11.93
N ALA A 88 -17.95 -0.52 -12.44
CA ALA A 88 -17.38 0.56 -11.65
C ALA A 88 -18.46 1.46 -11.05
N GLN A 89 -19.48 1.79 -11.85
CA GLN A 89 -20.64 2.57 -11.41
C GLN A 89 -21.45 1.84 -10.34
N GLU A 90 -21.72 0.54 -10.54
CA GLU A 90 -22.46 -0.28 -9.59
C GLU A 90 -21.76 -0.36 -8.23
N ILE A 91 -20.45 -0.63 -8.24
CA ILE A 91 -19.63 -0.69 -7.02
C ILE A 91 -19.64 0.68 -6.33
N TYR A 92 -19.32 1.74 -7.07
CA TYR A 92 -19.20 3.09 -6.49
C TYR A 92 -20.52 3.58 -5.91
N ALA A 93 -21.64 3.37 -6.60
CA ALA A 93 -22.97 3.75 -6.12
C ALA A 93 -23.33 3.05 -4.79
N LYS A 94 -22.90 1.79 -4.60
CA LYS A 94 -23.13 1.06 -3.35
C LYS A 94 -22.26 1.57 -2.20
N ILE A 95 -21.00 1.92 -2.47
CA ILE A 95 -20.04 2.27 -1.40
C ILE A 95 -20.08 3.75 -1.00
N LYS A 96 -20.46 4.65 -1.90
CA LYS A 96 -20.40 6.11 -1.69
C LYS A 96 -21.12 6.52 -0.40
N ASP A 97 -22.35 6.08 -0.23
CA ASP A 97 -23.17 6.46 0.93
C ASP A 97 -22.62 5.87 2.24
N HIS A 98 -22.05 4.67 2.19
CA HIS A 98 -21.38 4.07 3.34
C HIS A 98 -20.14 4.88 3.73
N TYR A 99 -19.30 5.23 2.76
CA TYR A 99 -18.08 5.99 2.98
C TYR A 99 -18.35 7.40 3.53
N SER A 100 -19.31 8.13 2.93
CA SER A 100 -19.70 9.48 3.39
C SER A 100 -20.32 9.49 4.79
N LYS A 101 -20.86 8.36 5.26
CA LYS A 101 -21.33 8.16 6.65
C LYS A 101 -20.22 7.76 7.61
N GLY A 102 -18.97 7.65 7.15
CA GLY A 102 -17.82 7.27 7.97
C GLY A 102 -17.57 5.76 8.10
N ASN A 103 -18.21 4.91 7.31
CA ASN A 103 -17.92 3.47 7.31
C ASN A 103 -16.60 3.20 6.56
N LEU A 104 -15.54 2.89 7.32
CA LEU A 104 -14.18 2.63 6.82
C LEU A 104 -13.74 1.16 7.01
N THR A 105 -14.70 0.22 6.96
CA THR A 105 -14.40 -1.21 7.00
C THR A 105 -13.53 -1.63 5.81
N ASP A 106 -12.75 -2.72 5.97
CA ASP A 106 -11.92 -3.28 4.89
C ASP A 106 -12.73 -3.50 3.61
N LYS A 107 -13.97 -3.99 3.74
CA LYS A 107 -14.88 -4.18 2.60
C LYS A 107 -15.13 -2.89 1.81
N VAL A 108 -15.32 -1.75 2.49
CA VAL A 108 -15.56 -0.48 1.80
C VAL A 108 -14.30 -0.01 1.10
N ILE A 109 -13.15 -0.08 1.77
CA ILE A 109 -11.86 0.35 1.20
C ILE A 109 -11.45 -0.56 0.03
N ASP A 110 -11.59 -1.87 0.14
CA ASP A 110 -11.29 -2.81 -0.94
C ASP A 110 -12.15 -2.56 -2.19
N GLN A 111 -13.44 -2.25 -1.99
CA GLN A 111 -14.35 -1.91 -3.08
C GLN A 111 -14.03 -0.53 -3.69
N LEU A 112 -13.57 0.45 -2.91
CA LEU A 112 -13.00 1.69 -3.45
C LEU A 112 -11.79 1.38 -4.33
N ILE A 113 -10.88 0.51 -3.89
CA ILE A 113 -9.68 0.17 -4.67
C ILE A 113 -10.06 -0.56 -5.96
N LEU A 114 -11.06 -1.45 -5.91
CA LEU A 114 -11.60 -2.10 -7.11
C LEU A 114 -12.20 -1.07 -8.08
N ALA A 115 -13.01 -0.13 -7.59
CA ALA A 115 -13.57 0.94 -8.40
C ALA A 115 -12.46 1.83 -9.02
N PHE A 116 -11.43 2.18 -8.23
CA PHE A 116 -10.24 2.88 -8.70
C PHE A 116 -9.59 2.15 -9.87
N ARG A 117 -9.31 0.85 -9.73
CA ARG A 117 -8.68 0.04 -10.79
C ARG A 117 -9.53 0.04 -12.07
N LEU A 118 -10.85 -0.12 -11.94
CA LEU A 118 -11.77 -0.10 -13.08
C LEU A 118 -11.75 1.25 -13.81
N PHE A 119 -11.85 2.37 -13.08
CA PHE A 119 -11.80 3.71 -13.69
C PHE A 119 -10.44 4.03 -14.31
N SER A 120 -9.33 3.63 -13.67
CA SER A 120 -8.00 3.79 -14.23
C SER A 120 -7.81 3.00 -15.53
N GLU A 121 -8.25 1.75 -15.59
CA GLU A 121 -8.13 0.91 -16.79
C GLU A 121 -8.96 1.45 -17.97
N LEU A 122 -10.11 2.07 -17.67
CA LEU A 122 -10.95 2.78 -18.64
C LEU A 122 -10.35 4.12 -19.11
N GLY A 123 -9.35 4.64 -18.40
CA GLY A 123 -8.80 5.99 -18.64
C GLY A 123 -9.75 7.11 -18.22
N LEU A 124 -10.60 6.85 -17.22
CA LEU A 124 -11.39 7.87 -16.52
C LEU A 124 -10.59 8.39 -15.33
N TYR A 125 -9.60 9.26 -15.62
CA TYR A 125 -8.59 9.64 -14.64
C TYR A 125 -9.12 10.52 -13.51
N LYS A 126 -10.08 11.42 -13.76
CA LYS A 126 -10.68 12.26 -12.70
C LYS A 126 -11.42 11.40 -11.66
N PRO A 127 -12.35 10.50 -12.02
CA PRO A 127 -12.96 9.58 -11.06
C PRO A 127 -11.94 8.70 -10.35
N ALA A 128 -10.94 8.17 -11.07
CA ALA A 128 -9.91 7.33 -10.49
C ALA A 128 -9.10 8.08 -9.41
N VAL A 129 -8.62 9.28 -9.69
CA VAL A 129 -7.85 10.08 -8.73
C VAL A 129 -8.69 10.44 -7.50
N SER A 130 -9.96 10.81 -7.69
CA SER A 130 -10.87 11.08 -6.58
C SER A 130 -11.03 9.88 -5.66
N ILE A 131 -11.22 8.68 -6.20
CA ILE A 131 -11.32 7.45 -5.41
C ILE A 131 -9.98 7.09 -4.76
N ALA A 132 -8.85 7.35 -5.42
CA ALA A 132 -7.53 7.14 -4.83
C ALA A 132 -7.29 8.03 -3.61
N TYR A 133 -7.72 9.30 -3.64
CA TYR A 133 -7.74 10.17 -2.47
C TYR A 133 -8.67 9.62 -1.38
N MET A 134 -9.88 9.16 -1.73
CA MET A 134 -10.80 8.54 -0.75
C MET A 134 -10.19 7.30 -0.09
N ALA A 135 -9.53 6.41 -0.85
CA ALA A 135 -8.86 5.25 -0.27
C ALA A 135 -7.73 5.65 0.68
N GLY A 136 -6.87 6.59 0.27
CA GLY A 136 -5.77 7.10 1.12
C GLY A 136 -6.26 7.76 2.41
N ILE A 137 -7.32 8.57 2.32
CA ILE A 137 -7.94 9.24 3.47
C ILE A 137 -8.63 8.23 4.39
N GLY A 138 -9.33 7.24 3.83
CA GLY A 138 -9.95 6.17 4.61
C GLY A 138 -8.93 5.38 5.43
N TYR A 139 -7.80 5.01 4.82
CA TYR A 139 -6.69 4.38 5.55
C TYR A 139 -6.10 5.31 6.62
N ALA A 140 -5.88 6.59 6.30
CA ALA A 140 -5.31 7.55 7.24
C ALA A 140 -6.19 7.70 8.50
N GLN A 141 -7.49 7.88 8.30
CA GLN A 141 -8.43 8.05 9.40
C GLN A 141 -8.52 6.79 10.28
N ARG A 142 -8.66 5.61 9.67
CA ARG A 142 -8.69 4.34 10.42
C ARG A 142 -7.41 4.12 11.23
N GLY A 143 -6.27 4.46 10.65
CA GLY A 143 -4.97 4.35 11.32
C GLY A 143 -4.79 5.32 12.48
N VAL A 144 -5.35 6.54 12.41
CA VAL A 144 -5.29 7.50 13.53
C VAL A 144 -6.19 7.08 14.69
N GLU A 145 -7.33 6.44 14.40
CA GLU A 145 -8.25 5.94 15.44
C GLU A 145 -7.73 4.68 16.13
N LYS A 146 -6.90 3.88 15.47
CA LYS A 146 -6.42 2.58 15.96
C LYS A 146 -5.33 2.69 17.05
N GLU A 147 -5.46 1.96 18.15
CA GLU A 147 -4.39 1.83 19.16
C GLU A 147 -3.25 0.93 18.67
N ILE A 148 -2.02 1.22 19.10
CA ILE A 148 -0.82 0.54 18.61
C ILE A 148 -0.28 -0.41 19.68
N HIS A 149 -0.52 -1.71 19.51
CA HIS A 149 0.03 -2.77 20.37
C HIS A 149 1.16 -3.53 19.69
N THR A 150 1.17 -3.54 18.37
CA THR A 150 2.17 -4.20 17.53
C THR A 150 2.57 -3.29 16.38
N ILE A 151 3.70 -3.59 15.74
CA ILE A 151 4.14 -2.82 14.57
C ILE A 151 3.17 -2.95 13.39
N GLU A 152 2.39 -4.03 13.34
CA GLU A 152 1.39 -4.26 12.30
C GLU A 152 0.20 -3.32 12.42
N ASP A 153 -0.05 -2.75 13.62
CA ASP A 153 -1.15 -1.82 13.82
C ASP A 153 -0.95 -0.48 13.08
N LEU A 154 0.28 -0.19 12.65
CA LEU A 154 0.61 0.94 11.79
C LEU A 154 0.27 0.71 10.30
N SER A 155 -0.20 -0.49 9.92
CA SER A 155 -0.38 -0.88 8.51
C SER A 155 -1.23 0.10 7.71
N ASP A 156 -2.30 0.63 8.32
CA ASP A 156 -3.22 1.55 7.66
C ASP A 156 -2.56 2.90 7.37
N LEU A 157 -1.83 3.46 8.34
CA LEU A 157 -1.09 4.70 8.13
C LEU A 157 0.03 4.53 7.09
N VAL A 158 0.72 3.38 7.11
CA VAL A 158 1.73 3.06 6.10
C VAL A 158 1.09 2.92 4.71
N ALA A 159 -0.07 2.27 4.61
CA ALA A 159 -0.82 2.18 3.35
C ALA A 159 -1.23 3.59 2.86
N ALA A 160 -1.84 4.41 3.72
CA ALA A 160 -2.22 5.79 3.40
C ALA A 160 -1.02 6.59 2.85
N ARG A 161 0.14 6.50 3.52
CA ARG A 161 1.37 7.14 3.06
C ARG A 161 1.75 6.72 1.65
N GLN A 162 1.66 5.43 1.32
CA GLN A 162 1.96 4.94 -0.03
C GLN A 162 1.00 5.51 -1.08
N TRP A 163 -0.29 5.59 -0.78
CA TRP A 163 -1.27 6.24 -1.67
C TRP A 163 -0.89 7.70 -1.94
N PHE A 164 -0.60 8.47 -0.90
CA PHE A 164 -0.29 9.90 -1.04
C PHE A 164 1.04 10.19 -1.74
N ILE A 165 2.07 9.36 -1.54
CA ILE A 165 3.32 9.43 -2.32
C ILE A 165 3.03 9.29 -3.82
N ARG A 166 2.21 8.30 -4.18
CA ARG A 166 1.91 7.99 -5.59
C ARG A 166 0.99 9.02 -6.22
N LEU A 167 0.13 9.66 -5.43
CA LEU A 167 -0.69 10.82 -5.82
C LEU A 167 0.13 12.12 -5.93
N GLY A 168 1.38 12.15 -5.46
CA GLY A 168 2.17 13.38 -5.37
C GLY A 168 1.60 14.39 -4.36
N ALA A 169 0.85 13.90 -3.37
CA ALA A 169 0.20 14.72 -2.34
C ALA A 169 1.13 14.91 -1.13
N LYS A 170 2.20 15.69 -1.31
CA LYS A 170 3.26 15.85 -0.29
C LYS A 170 2.76 16.34 1.07
N GLU A 171 1.76 17.23 1.09
CA GLU A 171 1.12 17.69 2.34
C GLU A 171 0.48 16.54 3.12
N TRP A 172 -0.27 15.68 2.43
CA TRP A 172 -0.86 14.48 3.03
C TRP A 172 0.20 13.47 3.44
N GLU A 173 1.26 13.30 2.66
CA GLU A 173 2.38 12.44 3.06
C GLU A 173 3.01 12.94 4.37
N ALA A 174 3.28 14.24 4.48
CA ALA A 174 3.84 14.85 5.69
C ALA A 174 2.89 14.73 6.89
N ALA A 175 1.60 14.96 6.68
CA ALA A 175 0.58 14.80 7.71
C ALA A 175 0.49 13.34 8.20
N VAL A 176 0.49 12.36 7.29
CA VAL A 176 0.50 10.93 7.67
C VAL A 176 1.80 10.56 8.37
N ASN A 177 2.96 11.08 7.93
CA ASN A 177 4.22 10.88 8.65
C ASN A 177 4.13 11.42 10.10
N LEU A 178 3.60 12.62 10.31
CA LEU A 178 3.38 13.16 11.65
C LEU A 178 2.53 12.20 12.51
N HIS A 179 1.42 11.70 11.97
CA HIS A 179 0.54 10.76 12.68
C HIS A 179 1.19 9.41 12.94
N ILE A 180 1.96 8.84 12.00
CA ILE A 180 2.74 7.62 12.27
C ILE A 180 3.72 7.90 13.43
N GLY A 181 4.36 9.07 13.41
CA GLY A 181 5.22 9.54 14.48
C GLY A 181 4.55 9.51 15.85
N GLN A 182 3.40 10.17 15.95
CA GLN A 182 2.61 10.29 17.19
C GLN A 182 2.07 8.95 17.67
N LYS A 183 1.50 8.14 16.78
CA LYS A 183 0.94 6.82 17.13
C LYS A 183 2.03 5.83 17.54
N SER A 184 3.22 5.96 16.95
CA SER A 184 4.38 5.17 17.39
C SER A 184 4.88 5.62 18.76
N MET A 185 4.87 6.93 19.02
CA MET A 185 5.25 7.47 20.33
C MET A 185 4.31 7.01 21.45
N SER A 186 3.02 6.85 21.15
CA SER A 186 1.97 6.41 22.09
C SER A 186 1.70 4.89 22.07
N ALA A 187 2.63 4.08 21.56
CA ALA A 187 2.47 2.63 21.52
C ALA A 187 2.34 2.02 22.93
N ILE A 188 1.45 1.04 23.08
CA ILE A 188 1.07 0.43 24.35
C ILE A 188 1.70 -0.96 24.44
N SER A 189 2.77 -1.09 25.23
CA SER A 189 3.44 -2.37 25.48
C SER A 189 4.26 -2.31 26.77
N ASN A 190 4.55 -3.49 27.34
CA ASN A 190 5.48 -3.65 28.45
C ASN A 190 6.88 -4.11 28.00
N ASP A 191 7.06 -4.40 26.71
CA ASP A 191 8.36 -4.82 26.16
C ASP A 191 9.23 -3.60 25.82
N PRO A 192 10.35 -3.37 26.55
CA PRO A 192 11.23 -2.23 26.29
C PRO A 192 11.86 -2.26 24.89
N THR A 193 12.10 -3.44 24.31
CA THR A 193 12.69 -3.57 22.96
C THR A 193 11.70 -3.14 21.88
N PHE A 194 10.44 -3.52 22.03
CA PHE A 194 9.36 -3.03 21.17
C PHE A 194 9.20 -1.51 21.30
N LEU A 195 9.09 -0.96 22.51
CA LEU A 195 8.93 0.48 22.72
C LEU A 195 10.12 1.29 22.17
N GLN A 196 11.35 0.79 22.33
CA GLN A 196 12.54 1.37 21.72
C GLN A 196 12.42 1.41 20.19
N SER A 197 11.96 0.33 19.57
CA SER A 197 11.75 0.26 18.12
C SER A 197 10.68 1.25 17.65
N MET A 198 9.59 1.39 18.41
CA MET A 198 8.53 2.35 18.10
C MET A 198 9.02 3.80 18.20
N MET A 199 9.90 4.14 19.14
CA MET A 199 10.51 5.48 19.18
C MET A 199 11.43 5.75 17.97
N GLN A 200 12.15 4.74 17.48
CA GLN A 200 12.95 4.88 16.25
C GLN A 200 12.07 5.13 15.02
N VAL A 201 10.96 4.39 14.91
CA VAL A 201 9.93 4.63 13.88
C VAL A 201 9.40 6.05 14.01
N SER A 202 9.07 6.47 15.24
CA SER A 202 8.54 7.79 15.54
C SER A 202 9.46 8.92 15.04
N LEU A 203 10.73 8.90 15.45
CA LEU A 203 11.73 9.89 15.06
C LEU A 203 11.94 9.94 13.54
N TRP A 204 12.02 8.79 12.88
CA TRP A 204 12.19 8.74 11.42
C TRP A 204 11.05 9.48 10.72
N HIS A 205 9.81 9.22 11.14
CA HIS A 205 8.64 9.85 10.55
C HIS A 205 8.51 11.33 10.90
N PHE A 206 8.86 11.74 12.12
CA PHE A 206 8.90 13.16 12.48
C PHE A 206 9.93 13.94 11.68
N TYR A 207 11.13 13.39 11.46
CA TYR A 207 12.12 14.04 10.60
C TYR A 207 11.63 14.19 9.16
N ARG A 208 10.94 13.17 8.62
CA ARG A 208 10.33 13.26 7.29
C ARG A 208 9.26 14.34 7.19
N ALA A 209 8.39 14.47 8.19
CA ALA A 209 7.40 15.54 8.25
C ALA A 209 8.06 16.91 8.39
N ARG A 210 9.09 17.02 9.24
CA ARG A 210 9.85 18.25 9.48
C ARG A 210 10.50 18.77 8.22
N ASP A 211 11.16 17.91 7.44
CA ASP A 211 11.84 18.32 6.21
C ASP A 211 10.85 18.98 5.24
N TYR A 212 9.65 18.40 5.08
CA TYR A 212 8.59 18.99 4.26
C TYR A 212 8.09 20.35 4.80
N TYR A 213 7.79 20.43 6.11
CA TYR A 213 7.30 21.69 6.70
C TYR A 213 8.37 22.78 6.76
N TYR A 214 9.65 22.39 6.78
CA TYR A 214 10.79 23.29 6.67
C TYR A 214 10.87 23.89 5.27
N GLU A 215 10.82 23.07 4.23
CA GLU A 215 10.81 23.51 2.83
C GLU A 215 9.65 24.49 2.56
N ASN A 216 8.49 24.25 3.18
CA ASN A 216 7.29 25.07 3.02
C ASN A 216 7.15 26.22 4.02
N LYS A 217 8.16 26.47 4.86
CA LYS A 217 8.19 27.60 5.83
C LYS A 217 7.00 27.62 6.80
N ASN A 218 6.46 26.46 7.17
CA ASN A 218 5.38 26.36 8.16
C ASN A 218 5.97 26.35 9.58
N THR A 219 6.17 27.53 10.15
CA THR A 219 6.82 27.71 11.45
C THR A 219 6.07 27.05 12.61
N ALA A 220 4.73 27.11 12.61
CA ALA A 220 3.92 26.49 13.66
C ALA A 220 4.10 24.96 13.71
N MET A 221 4.08 24.31 12.54
CA MET A 221 4.32 22.86 12.47
C MET A 221 5.75 22.48 12.84
N LEU A 222 6.72 23.32 12.51
CA LEU A 222 8.12 23.07 12.88
C LEU A 222 8.33 23.12 14.39
N GLU A 223 7.72 24.06 15.10
CA GLU A 223 7.81 24.12 16.56
C GLU A 223 7.15 22.90 17.22
N ARG A 224 5.98 22.48 16.73
CA ARG A 224 5.34 21.22 17.19
C ARG A 224 6.23 20.01 16.96
N LEU A 225 6.81 19.88 15.76
CA LEU A 225 7.68 18.75 15.43
C LEU A 225 8.98 18.75 16.25
N LYS A 226 9.55 19.91 16.57
CA LYS A 226 10.70 19.99 17.48
C LYS A 226 10.35 19.43 18.85
N PHE A 227 9.22 19.84 19.40
CA PHE A 227 8.72 19.33 20.68
C PHE A 227 8.50 17.80 20.64
N ASP A 228 7.79 17.30 19.63
CA ASP A 228 7.52 15.85 19.47
C ASP A 228 8.83 15.05 19.30
N ILE A 229 9.82 15.57 18.55
CA ILE A 229 11.15 14.95 18.38
C ILE A 229 11.90 14.91 19.71
N GLU A 230 11.88 15.98 20.49
CA GLU A 230 12.52 16.02 21.81
C GLU A 230 11.91 15.00 22.76
N GLN A 231 10.58 14.91 22.82
CA GLN A 231 9.89 13.90 23.63
C GLN A 231 10.23 12.47 23.20
N ALA A 232 10.15 12.18 21.90
CA ALA A 232 10.49 10.85 21.37
C ALA A 232 11.95 10.47 21.65
N THR A 233 12.87 11.45 21.63
CA THR A 233 14.30 11.23 21.96
C THR A 233 14.51 10.91 23.44
N GLN A 234 13.79 11.60 24.34
CA GLN A 234 13.83 11.31 25.78
C GLN A 234 13.29 9.90 26.08
N LEU A 235 12.14 9.55 25.49
CA LEU A 235 11.54 8.21 25.62
C LEU A 235 12.46 7.13 25.05
N LEU A 236 13.07 7.36 23.88
CA LEU A 236 14.03 6.42 23.29
C LEU A 236 15.20 6.14 24.22
N THR A 237 15.74 7.17 24.86
CA THR A 237 16.86 7.05 25.81
C THR A 237 16.45 6.22 27.04
N SER A 238 15.26 6.47 27.58
CA SER A 238 14.70 5.72 28.71
C SER A 238 14.50 4.23 28.37
N TYR A 239 13.87 3.93 27.23
CA TYR A 239 13.61 2.56 26.79
C TYR A 239 14.88 1.83 26.39
N ALA A 240 15.86 2.50 25.77
CA ALA A 240 17.16 1.90 25.46
C ALA A 240 17.93 1.52 26.73
N THR A 241 17.86 2.35 27.78
CA THR A 241 18.46 2.04 29.08
C THR A 241 17.80 0.82 29.71
N SER A 242 16.46 0.79 29.71
CA SER A 242 15.67 -0.33 30.23
C SER A 242 15.92 -1.63 29.47
N ALA A 243 15.96 -1.58 28.13
CA ALA A 243 16.27 -2.72 27.28
C ALA A 243 17.69 -3.25 27.52
N SER A 244 18.68 -2.36 27.69
CA SER A 244 20.05 -2.72 28.02
C SER A 244 20.15 -3.42 29.38
N GLN A 245 19.43 -2.94 30.40
CA GLN A 245 19.38 -3.59 31.72
C GLN A 245 18.76 -4.99 31.64
N VAL A 246 17.67 -5.16 30.89
CA VAL A 246 17.03 -6.46 30.67
C VAL A 246 18.00 -7.41 29.95
N GLU A 247 18.72 -6.94 28.93
CA GLU A 247 19.67 -7.78 28.20
C GLU A 247 20.90 -8.13 29.06
N ALA A 248 21.42 -7.18 29.85
CA ALA A 248 22.48 -7.44 30.81
C ALA A 248 22.05 -8.48 31.87
N ALA A 249 20.80 -8.41 32.34
CA ALA A 249 20.23 -9.38 33.26
C ALA A 249 20.11 -10.77 32.61
N LYS A 250 19.66 -10.85 31.34
CA LYS A 250 19.62 -12.11 30.58
C LYS A 250 21.00 -12.72 30.37
N ILE A 251 22.00 -11.91 30.00
CA ILE A 251 23.39 -12.35 29.85
C ILE A 251 23.92 -12.87 31.19
N SER A 252 23.66 -12.16 32.29
CA SER A 252 24.07 -12.58 33.63
C SER A 252 23.39 -13.88 34.06
N ALA A 253 22.09 -14.03 33.79
CA ALA A 253 21.35 -15.25 34.07
C ALA A 253 21.86 -16.43 33.24
N LYS A 254 22.12 -16.23 31.94
CA LYS A 254 22.69 -17.26 31.06
C LYS A 254 24.10 -17.67 31.50
N SER A 255 24.93 -16.70 31.84
CA SER A 255 26.26 -16.95 32.42
C SER A 255 26.17 -17.74 33.72
N ALA A 256 25.21 -17.42 34.61
CA ALA A 256 24.99 -18.17 35.85
C ALA A 256 24.51 -19.62 35.59
N ILE A 257 23.67 -19.84 34.58
CA ILE A 257 23.26 -21.20 34.15
C ILE A 257 24.46 -21.97 33.61
N GLU A 258 25.25 -21.36 32.73
CA GLU A 258 26.47 -21.97 32.17
C GLU A 258 27.50 -22.27 33.27
N GLN A 259 27.70 -21.36 34.22
CA GLN A 259 28.53 -21.60 35.40
C GLN A 259 27.97 -22.72 36.27
N GLY A 260 26.66 -22.76 36.53
CA GLY A 260 26.01 -23.83 37.26
C GLY A 260 26.16 -25.19 36.58
N GLU A 261 26.10 -25.22 35.25
CA GLU A 261 26.32 -26.43 34.46
C GLU A 261 27.79 -26.84 34.45
N GLN A 262 28.73 -25.90 34.39
CA GLN A 262 30.16 -26.16 34.58
C GLN A 262 30.47 -26.67 35.99
N ILE A 263 29.81 -26.15 37.03
CA ILE A 263 29.92 -26.66 38.40
C ILE A 263 29.32 -28.06 38.50
N ARG A 264 28.16 -28.32 37.89
CA ARG A 264 27.55 -29.66 37.83
C ARG A 264 28.47 -30.64 37.12
N LEU A 265 28.97 -30.30 35.95
CA LEU A 265 29.95 -31.10 35.20
C LEU A 265 31.26 -31.24 35.96
N GLY A 266 31.68 -30.22 36.71
CA GLY A 266 32.84 -30.25 37.60
C GLY A 266 32.62 -31.20 38.78
N LEU A 267 31.44 -31.22 39.40
CA LEU A 267 31.06 -32.15 40.46
C LEU A 267 30.88 -33.57 39.93
N GLU A 268 30.33 -33.76 38.74
CA GLU A 268 30.25 -35.05 38.06
C GLU A 268 31.65 -35.56 37.69
N LYS A 269 32.51 -34.68 37.16
CA LYS A 269 33.92 -34.99 36.92
C LYS A 269 34.67 -35.24 38.22
N LEU A 270 34.33 -34.58 39.33
CA LEU A 270 34.95 -34.81 40.64
C LEU A 270 34.48 -36.13 41.24
N GLY A 271 33.21 -36.50 41.10
CA GLY A 271 32.69 -37.83 41.44
C GLY A 271 33.32 -38.92 40.57
N GLN A 272 33.48 -38.65 39.27
CA GLN A 272 34.23 -39.51 38.36
C GLN A 272 35.72 -39.52 38.70
N SER A 273 36.33 -38.42 39.16
CA SER A 273 37.74 -38.30 39.57
C SER A 273 38.00 -38.83 40.97
N PHE A 274 36.99 -39.03 41.82
CA PHE A 274 37.11 -39.88 43.01
C PHE A 274 37.17 -41.35 42.59
N LYS A 275 36.33 -41.72 41.61
CA LYS A 275 36.32 -43.07 41.01
C LYS A 275 37.59 -43.35 40.19
N TYR A 276 38.10 -42.35 39.47
CA TYR A 276 39.31 -42.39 38.65
C TYR A 276 40.56 -42.03 39.44
N GLY A 277 40.52 -41.23 40.50
CA GLY A 277 41.69 -40.84 41.31
C GLY A 277 42.21 -42.00 42.17
N LEU A 278 41.34 -42.96 42.48
CA LEU A 278 41.74 -44.31 42.91
C LEU A 278 42.51 -45.09 41.82
N SER A 279 42.45 -44.65 40.57
CA SER A 279 42.99 -45.33 39.38
C SER A 279 44.10 -44.54 38.64
N SER A 280 44.15 -43.20 38.76
CA SER A 280 44.99 -42.28 37.96
C SER A 280 45.85 -41.33 38.80
N LEU A 281 45.95 -41.54 40.12
CA LEU A 281 47.09 -41.04 40.91
C LEU A 281 48.43 -41.56 40.33
N GLY A 282 48.38 -42.60 39.50
CA GLY A 282 49.51 -43.14 38.74
C GLY A 282 49.83 -42.44 37.42
N GLU A 283 48.96 -41.59 36.86
CA GLU A 283 49.17 -41.01 35.52
C GLU A 283 48.87 -39.49 35.52
N TYR A 284 49.79 -38.71 36.08
CA TYR A 284 50.64 -37.80 35.30
C TYR A 284 49.95 -36.48 34.87
N ILE A 285 50.10 -35.38 35.62
CA ILE A 285 51.31 -34.54 35.71
C ILE A 285 51.75 -33.86 34.38
N GLU A 286 51.33 -34.25 33.17
CA GLU A 286 52.01 -33.71 31.96
C GLU A 286 51.27 -32.82 30.95
N ALA A 287 49.95 -32.64 30.94
CA ALA A 287 49.30 -32.04 29.75
C ALA A 287 48.41 -30.80 29.97
N CYS A 288 48.44 -30.15 31.13
CA CYS A 288 47.63 -28.96 31.43
C CYS A 288 48.47 -27.67 31.37
N GLY A 289 48.26 -26.82 30.36
CA GLY A 289 48.80 -25.46 30.38
C GLY A 289 48.41 -24.47 29.27
N GLY A 290 47.73 -24.89 28.18
CA GLY A 290 47.70 -24.08 26.95
C GLY A 290 46.37 -23.60 26.34
N SER A 291 45.19 -23.85 26.92
CA SER A 291 43.92 -23.68 26.17
C SER A 291 42.96 -22.56 26.61
N LEU A 292 43.24 -21.81 27.69
CA LEU A 292 42.28 -20.83 28.23
C LEU A 292 42.29 -19.46 27.50
N SER A 293 43.40 -19.08 26.86
CA SER A 293 43.53 -17.77 26.19
C SER A 293 42.81 -17.69 24.84
N ARG A 294 42.49 -18.83 24.19
CA ARG A 294 41.83 -18.86 22.87
C ARG A 294 40.30 -18.74 22.93
N ALA A 295 39.69 -19.07 24.06
CA ALA A 295 38.24 -18.98 24.25
C ALA A 295 37.74 -17.53 24.43
N MET A 296 38.55 -16.65 25.03
CA MET A 296 38.14 -15.26 25.29
C MET A 296 38.15 -14.35 24.06
N GLN A 297 38.99 -14.63 23.06
CA GLN A 297 38.97 -13.87 21.79
C GLN A 297 37.78 -14.28 20.87
N SER A 298 37.28 -15.51 20.99
CA SER A 298 36.11 -15.99 20.24
C SER A 298 34.80 -15.34 20.70
N ALA A 299 34.67 -15.04 22.00
CA ALA A 299 33.45 -14.46 22.58
C ALA A 299 33.25 -12.97 22.19
N SER A 300 34.33 -12.21 22.01
CA SER A 300 34.27 -10.79 21.63
C SER A 300 33.80 -10.58 20.18
N HIS A 301 34.18 -11.46 19.25
CA HIS A 301 33.73 -11.40 17.87
C HIS A 301 32.25 -11.81 17.68
N SER A 302 31.70 -12.63 18.57
CA SER A 302 30.28 -13.05 18.50
C SER A 302 29.30 -11.94 18.93
N LEU A 303 29.72 -10.97 19.75
CA LEU A 303 28.84 -9.91 20.25
C LEU A 303 28.63 -8.79 19.21
N SER A 304 29.68 -8.45 18.44
CA SER A 304 29.61 -7.46 17.36
C SER A 304 28.77 -7.94 16.17
N ALA A 305 28.79 -9.25 15.88
CA ALA A 305 28.02 -9.85 14.80
C ALA A 305 26.49 -9.82 15.05
N ASN A 306 26.05 -9.87 16.31
CA ASN A 306 24.61 -9.90 16.64
C ASN A 306 23.93 -8.53 16.56
N MET A 307 24.65 -7.43 16.80
CA MET A 307 24.11 -6.07 16.70
C MET A 307 23.88 -5.65 15.24
N VAL A 308 24.79 -6.03 14.35
CA VAL A 308 24.64 -5.83 12.88
C VAL A 308 23.53 -6.71 12.31
N ASN A 309 23.36 -7.93 12.83
CA ASN A 309 22.29 -8.84 12.41
C ASN A 309 20.90 -8.39 12.87
N ALA A 310 20.74 -7.75 14.03
CA ALA A 310 19.45 -7.20 14.46
C ALA A 310 18.99 -6.03 13.58
N VAL A 311 19.90 -5.10 13.25
CA VAL A 311 19.65 -3.99 12.32
C VAL A 311 19.39 -4.50 10.90
N HIS A 312 20.13 -5.52 10.44
CA HIS A 312 19.85 -6.16 9.16
C HIS A 312 18.57 -6.99 9.14
N THR A 313 18.13 -7.56 10.25
CA THR A 313 16.89 -8.34 10.34
C THR A 313 15.68 -7.43 10.37
N ILE A 314 15.73 -6.29 11.06
CA ILE A 314 14.68 -5.25 10.99
C ILE A 314 14.63 -4.64 9.59
N ALA A 315 15.80 -4.34 9.00
CA ALA A 315 15.88 -3.88 7.61
C ALA A 315 15.40 -4.95 6.62
N ASN A 316 15.63 -6.26 6.85
CA ASN A 316 15.20 -7.34 5.95
C ASN A 316 13.73 -7.74 6.14
N ILE A 317 13.17 -7.64 7.34
CA ILE A 317 11.74 -7.86 7.60
C ILE A 317 10.94 -6.70 7.00
N SER A 318 11.40 -5.45 7.18
CA SER A 318 10.82 -4.30 6.50
C SER A 318 11.01 -4.39 4.98
N LYS A 319 12.18 -4.82 4.48
CA LYS A 319 12.49 -4.94 3.04
C LYS A 319 11.84 -6.14 2.35
N ASN A 320 11.54 -7.25 3.03
CA ASN A 320 10.85 -8.39 2.44
C ASN A 320 9.34 -8.17 2.36
N ARG A 321 8.75 -7.52 3.36
CA ARG A 321 7.34 -7.08 3.29
C ARG A 321 7.19 -5.83 2.41
N SER A 322 8.11 -4.86 2.46
CA SER A 322 8.18 -3.75 1.51
C SER A 322 8.38 -4.27 0.11
N ARG A 323 9.20 -5.29 -0.16
CA ARG A 323 9.30 -5.86 -1.52
C ARG A 323 8.00 -6.52 -1.98
N SER A 324 7.25 -7.15 -1.08
CA SER A 324 5.92 -7.69 -1.45
C SER A 324 4.90 -6.57 -1.66
N LEU A 325 4.85 -5.57 -0.78
CA LEU A 325 3.99 -4.38 -0.86
C LEU A 325 4.41 -3.44 -2.00
N ASP A 326 5.70 -3.36 -2.34
CA ASP A 326 6.32 -2.60 -3.44
C ASP A 326 6.04 -3.26 -4.78
N LYS A 327 5.98 -4.60 -4.84
CA LYS A 327 5.56 -5.33 -6.04
C LYS A 327 4.05 -5.22 -6.24
N ARG A 328 3.26 -5.33 -5.15
CA ARG A 328 1.79 -5.15 -5.10
C ARG A 328 1.35 -3.70 -5.41
N MET A 329 2.06 -2.71 -4.87
CA MET A 329 1.94 -1.28 -5.18
C MET A 329 2.76 -0.87 -6.40
N SER A 330 3.50 -1.77 -7.08
CA SER A 330 4.21 -1.38 -8.29
C SER A 330 3.20 -1.08 -9.39
N ASP A 331 2.24 -1.96 -9.59
CA ASP A 331 1.27 -1.82 -10.68
C ASP A 331 0.11 -0.90 -10.29
N VAL A 332 -0.45 -1.07 -9.08
CA VAL A 332 -1.44 -0.13 -8.54
C VAL A 332 -0.82 1.27 -8.39
N GLY A 333 0.42 1.37 -7.89
CA GLY A 333 1.12 2.66 -7.76
C GLY A 333 1.47 3.29 -9.10
N LYS A 334 1.83 2.52 -10.13
CA LYS A 334 1.93 3.04 -11.51
C LYS A 334 0.59 3.58 -11.98
N LEU A 335 -0.51 2.86 -11.78
CA LEU A 335 -1.85 3.33 -12.15
C LEU A 335 -2.23 4.62 -11.43
N ILE A 336 -1.92 4.74 -10.14
CA ILE A 336 -2.17 5.97 -9.36
C ILE A 336 -1.36 7.12 -9.95
N SER A 337 -0.04 6.95 -10.13
CA SER A 337 0.82 8.01 -10.65
C SER A 337 0.47 8.40 -12.09
N THR A 338 0.14 7.44 -12.95
CA THR A 338 -0.36 7.72 -14.31
C THR A 338 -1.66 8.49 -14.26
N SER A 339 -2.64 8.06 -13.45
CA SER A 339 -3.93 8.74 -13.33
C SER A 339 -3.76 10.17 -12.81
N ALA A 340 -2.94 10.36 -11.76
CA ALA A 340 -2.65 11.67 -11.18
C ALA A 340 -2.00 12.62 -12.20
N SER A 341 -1.09 12.13 -13.04
CA SER A 341 -0.43 12.94 -14.09
C SER A 341 -1.37 13.43 -15.20
N GLN A 342 -2.53 12.81 -15.36
CA GLN A 342 -3.52 13.16 -16.40
C GLN A 342 -4.62 14.10 -15.90
N VAL A 343 -4.64 14.42 -14.60
CA VAL A 343 -5.66 15.27 -13.99
C VAL A 343 -5.08 16.65 -13.67
N PRO A 344 -5.73 17.76 -14.06
CA PRO A 344 -5.29 19.11 -13.70
C PRO A 344 -5.22 19.30 -12.19
N GLU A 345 -4.19 20.00 -11.71
CA GLU A 345 -3.96 20.18 -10.28
C GLU A 345 -5.10 20.94 -9.58
N GLU A 346 -5.77 21.85 -10.28
CA GLU A 346 -6.89 22.64 -9.76
C GLU A 346 -8.06 21.77 -9.30
N TYR A 347 -8.26 20.61 -9.94
CA TYR A 347 -9.34 19.68 -9.59
C TYR A 347 -9.14 19.06 -8.20
N VAL A 348 -7.89 18.80 -7.81
CA VAL A 348 -7.55 18.11 -6.54
C VAL A 348 -6.98 19.04 -5.48
N LYS A 349 -6.64 20.28 -5.83
CA LYS A 349 -6.06 21.27 -4.91
C LYS A 349 -6.83 21.40 -3.59
N PRO A 350 -8.16 21.55 -3.57
CA PRO A 350 -8.92 21.65 -2.32
C PRO A 350 -8.76 20.41 -1.42
N VAL A 351 -8.62 19.23 -2.02
CA VAL A 351 -8.44 17.97 -1.29
C VAL A 351 -7.00 17.84 -0.79
N LYS A 352 -6.00 18.29 -1.57
CA LYS A 352 -4.59 18.33 -1.14
C LYS A 352 -4.41 19.22 0.10
N GLU A 353 -5.08 20.35 0.14
CA GLU A 353 -5.00 21.31 1.25
C GLU A 353 -5.62 20.80 2.56
N LEU A 354 -6.50 19.78 2.51
CA LEU A 354 -7.01 19.11 3.71
C LEU A 354 -5.90 18.41 4.51
N GLY A 355 -4.77 18.05 3.90
CA GLY A 355 -3.65 17.42 4.60
C GLY A 355 -3.10 18.29 5.73
N ALA A 356 -3.05 19.61 5.54
CA ALA A 356 -2.60 20.54 6.58
C ALA A 356 -3.56 20.57 7.77
N LYS A 357 -4.89 20.53 7.50
CA LYS A 357 -5.90 20.41 8.57
C LYS A 357 -5.78 19.09 9.31
N PHE A 358 -5.57 17.99 8.58
CA PHE A 358 -5.36 16.68 9.17
C PHE A 358 -4.10 16.63 10.06
N ALA A 359 -3.01 17.27 9.65
CA ALA A 359 -1.80 17.38 10.46
C ALA A 359 -2.06 18.13 11.78
N LEU A 360 -2.85 19.21 11.73
CA LEU A 360 -3.18 20.03 12.89
C LEU A 360 -4.19 19.36 13.86
N GLY A 361 -4.96 18.38 13.39
CA GLY A 361 -6.02 17.71 14.15
C GLY A 361 -5.56 16.64 15.16
N GLY A 362 -4.66 16.99 16.08
CA GLY A 362 -4.21 16.13 17.19
C GLY A 362 -4.14 16.82 18.57
N GLU A 363 -4.57 18.07 18.68
CA GLU A 363 -4.76 18.78 19.96
C GLU A 363 -6.07 19.57 19.91
N THR A 364 -7.19 18.89 20.15
CA THR A 364 -8.35 19.42 20.86
C THR A 364 -9.35 18.29 20.98
N ILE A 365 -9.37 17.69 22.16
CA ILE A 365 -10.51 16.93 22.66
C ILE A 365 -11.64 17.96 22.81
N THR A 366 -12.31 18.28 21.70
CA THR A 366 -13.57 19.03 21.71
C THR A 366 -14.61 18.22 20.97
N SER A 367 -15.81 18.22 21.53
CA SER A 367 -16.92 17.28 21.35
C SER A 367 -17.51 17.12 19.95
N ASP A 368 -16.95 17.76 18.91
CA ASP A 368 -17.42 17.64 17.53
C ASP A 368 -16.38 16.90 16.66
N ASN A 369 -16.07 15.65 17.04
CA ASN A 369 -15.27 14.71 16.25
C ASN A 369 -16.03 14.27 14.99
N ARG A 370 -16.10 15.15 13.99
CA ARG A 370 -16.59 14.76 12.66
C ARG A 370 -15.47 14.07 11.88
N PRO A 371 -15.72 12.89 11.28
CA PRO A 371 -14.71 12.19 10.50
C PRO A 371 -14.30 13.04 9.29
N ILE A 372 -13.02 12.99 8.89
CA ILE A 372 -12.56 13.75 7.70
C ILE A 372 -13.37 13.39 6.47
N THR A 373 -13.83 12.15 6.36
CA THR A 373 -14.72 11.71 5.27
C THR A 373 -16.02 12.50 5.15
N SER A 374 -16.45 13.17 6.22
CA SER A 374 -17.64 14.04 6.24
C SER A 374 -17.35 15.50 5.83
N GLU A 375 -16.09 15.84 5.56
CA GLU A 375 -15.71 17.17 5.10
C GLU A 375 -16.47 17.55 3.81
N PRO A 376 -17.04 18.78 3.72
CA PRO A 376 -17.80 19.20 2.55
C PRO A 376 -17.01 19.12 1.25
N VAL A 377 -15.69 19.31 1.29
CA VAL A 377 -14.80 19.20 0.12
C VAL A 377 -14.73 17.76 -0.38
N ILE A 378 -14.63 16.77 0.52
CA ILE A 378 -14.60 15.35 0.17
C ILE A 378 -15.96 14.91 -0.36
N ASN A 379 -17.05 15.33 0.28
CA ASN A 379 -18.40 15.03 -0.20
C ASN A 379 -18.67 15.63 -1.58
N LYS A 380 -18.27 16.88 -1.84
CA LYS A 380 -18.35 17.49 -3.17
C LYS A 380 -17.55 16.71 -4.21
N LEU A 381 -16.32 16.29 -3.89
CA LEU A 381 -15.51 15.46 -4.79
C LEU A 381 -16.19 14.11 -5.07
N SER A 382 -16.66 13.45 -4.02
CA SER A 382 -17.40 12.18 -4.07
C SER A 382 -18.68 12.29 -4.92
N ASP A 383 -19.40 13.41 -4.81
CA ASP A 383 -20.62 13.70 -5.56
C ASP A 383 -20.35 13.91 -7.05
N THR A 384 -19.15 14.37 -7.42
CA THR A 384 -18.80 14.62 -8.84
C THR A 384 -18.51 13.35 -9.63
N ILE A 385 -18.16 12.24 -8.97
CA ILE A 385 -17.79 10.98 -9.63
C ILE A 385 -18.96 10.42 -10.46
N LEU A 386 -20.15 10.25 -9.88
CA LEU A 386 -21.28 9.64 -10.58
C LEU A 386 -21.74 10.44 -11.82
N PRO A 387 -21.85 11.78 -11.79
CA PRO A 387 -22.10 12.59 -12.98
C PRO A 387 -21.08 12.40 -14.10
N GLU A 388 -19.77 12.37 -13.78
CA GLU A 388 -18.73 12.14 -14.79
C GLU A 388 -18.84 10.73 -15.42
N VAL A 389 -19.21 9.73 -14.62
CA VAL A 389 -19.45 8.37 -15.08
C VAL A 389 -20.68 8.29 -15.99
N LYS A 390 -21.78 8.96 -15.64
CA LYS A 390 -22.99 9.04 -16.51
C LYS A 390 -22.69 9.70 -17.85
N LYS A 391 -21.92 10.79 -17.85
CA LYS A 391 -21.45 11.44 -19.07
C LYS A 391 -20.60 10.50 -19.94
N SER A 392 -19.77 9.68 -19.29
CA SER A 392 -18.96 8.66 -19.95
C SER A 392 -19.82 7.56 -20.60
N GLU A 393 -20.93 7.17 -19.96
CA GLU A 393 -21.91 6.22 -20.50
C GLU A 393 -22.61 6.79 -21.75
N GLU A 394 -23.01 8.05 -21.70
CA GLU A 394 -23.60 8.76 -22.86
C GLU A 394 -22.60 8.85 -24.02
N SER A 395 -21.33 9.16 -23.73
CA SER A 395 -20.27 9.17 -24.74
C SER A 395 -20.03 7.79 -25.35
N MET A 396 -20.09 6.71 -24.57
CA MET A 396 -20.00 5.34 -25.11
C MET A 396 -21.14 5.03 -26.08
N LYS A 397 -22.36 5.49 -25.79
CA LYS A 397 -23.52 5.36 -26.72
C LYS A 397 -23.33 6.18 -27.99
N GLN A 398 -22.72 7.36 -27.90
CA GLN A 398 -22.45 8.20 -29.08
C GLN A 398 -21.38 7.62 -30.02
N ILE A 399 -20.53 6.72 -29.54
CA ILE A 399 -19.60 5.95 -30.40
C ILE A 399 -20.36 4.99 -31.33
N ASP A 400 -21.59 4.56 -30.97
CA ASP A 400 -22.44 3.70 -31.81
C ASP A 400 -23.15 4.43 -32.94
N GLU A 401 -23.37 5.73 -32.80
CA GLU A 401 -24.16 6.44 -33.77
C GLU A 401 -23.41 6.47 -35.11
N PRO A 402 -24.02 5.95 -36.20
CA PRO A 402 -23.36 5.85 -37.51
C PRO A 402 -23.09 7.22 -38.16
N THR A 403 -23.32 8.32 -37.46
CA THR A 403 -23.55 9.64 -38.03
C THR A 403 -22.28 10.44 -38.34
N VAL A 404 -21.07 9.95 -38.08
CA VAL A 404 -19.86 10.63 -38.59
C VAL A 404 -18.71 9.65 -38.86
N LYS A 405 -17.94 9.91 -39.93
CA LYS A 405 -16.59 9.36 -40.24
C LYS A 405 -15.57 9.39 -39.06
N LEU A 406 -15.95 9.91 -37.89
CA LEU A 406 -15.17 10.04 -36.66
C LEU A 406 -15.19 8.77 -35.79
N THR A 407 -16.10 7.81 -36.02
CA THR A 407 -16.19 6.60 -35.17
C THR A 407 -14.89 5.82 -35.13
N GLY A 408 -14.24 5.63 -36.29
CA GLY A 408 -12.93 4.95 -36.37
C GLY A 408 -11.83 5.65 -35.56
N THR A 409 -11.77 6.99 -35.62
CA THR A 409 -10.80 7.79 -34.86
C THR A 409 -11.12 7.81 -33.36
N LEU A 410 -12.40 7.86 -32.97
CA LEU A 410 -12.82 7.81 -31.57
C LEU A 410 -12.53 6.45 -30.94
N PHE A 411 -12.69 5.34 -31.68
CA PHE A 411 -12.27 4.01 -31.21
C PHE A 411 -10.75 3.92 -31.03
N ASP A 412 -9.98 4.52 -31.92
CA ASP A 412 -8.53 4.60 -31.76
C ASP A 412 -8.14 5.43 -30.54
N THR A 413 -8.81 6.55 -30.30
CA THR A 413 -8.67 7.36 -29.07
C THR A 413 -9.05 6.56 -27.82
N LEU A 414 -10.18 5.84 -27.83
CA LEU A 414 -10.64 5.03 -26.71
C LEU A 414 -9.60 3.97 -26.29
N VAL A 415 -9.02 3.26 -27.27
CA VAL A 415 -8.02 2.22 -27.02
C VAL A 415 -6.70 2.83 -26.53
N THR A 416 -6.26 3.93 -27.13
CA THR A 416 -4.91 4.49 -26.90
C THR A 416 -4.83 5.47 -25.73
N LYS A 417 -5.84 6.30 -25.56
CA LYS A 417 -5.86 7.40 -24.59
C LYS A 417 -6.93 7.25 -23.51
N GLY A 418 -7.89 6.34 -23.72
CA GLY A 418 -8.96 6.04 -22.76
C GLY A 418 -10.20 6.91 -22.93
N LEU A 419 -11.24 6.59 -22.17
CA LEU A 419 -12.58 7.16 -22.30
C LEU A 419 -12.62 8.65 -21.95
N GLY A 420 -11.77 9.11 -21.02
CA GLY A 420 -11.68 10.54 -20.68
C GLY A 420 -11.36 11.44 -21.88
N ARG A 421 -10.44 11.01 -22.76
CA ARG A 421 -10.09 11.78 -23.97
C ARG A 421 -11.15 11.71 -25.06
N VAL A 422 -11.89 10.60 -25.13
CA VAL A 422 -13.03 10.47 -26.04
C VAL A 422 -14.10 11.52 -25.70
N ILE A 423 -14.40 11.69 -24.41
CA ILE A 423 -15.37 12.68 -23.92
C ILE A 423 -14.94 14.11 -24.34
N GLU A 424 -13.66 14.45 -24.16
CA GLU A 424 -13.11 15.75 -24.58
C GLU A 424 -13.22 15.98 -26.11
N GLU A 425 -12.91 14.96 -26.92
CA GLU A 425 -12.98 15.03 -28.38
C GLU A 425 -14.44 15.19 -28.87
N ILE A 426 -15.40 14.52 -28.24
CA ILE A 426 -16.82 14.66 -28.55
C ILE A 426 -17.34 16.07 -28.18
N GLU A 427 -16.97 16.59 -27.02
CA GLU A 427 -17.40 17.93 -26.60
C GLU A 427 -16.85 19.06 -27.46
N THR A 428 -15.59 18.95 -27.85
CA THR A 428 -14.93 19.95 -28.72
C THR A 428 -15.53 19.95 -30.12
N THR A 429 -15.82 18.78 -30.69
CA THR A 429 -16.49 18.66 -31.99
C THR A 429 -17.95 19.11 -31.94
N GLY A 430 -18.68 18.86 -30.85
CA GLY A 430 -20.04 19.39 -30.63
C GLY A 430 -20.09 20.92 -30.54
N LYS A 431 -19.12 21.55 -29.83
CA LYS A 431 -19.02 23.01 -29.73
C LYS A 431 -18.65 23.70 -31.05
N GLN A 432 -17.90 23.04 -31.92
CA GLN A 432 -17.60 23.55 -33.26
C GLN A 432 -18.82 23.52 -34.19
N LYS A 433 -19.69 22.51 -34.07
CA LYS A 433 -20.93 22.43 -34.85
C LYS A 433 -21.95 23.51 -34.47
N ASN A 434 -22.00 23.95 -33.21
CA ASN A 434 -22.93 24.99 -32.75
C ASN A 434 -22.43 26.43 -32.95
N LYS A 435 -21.23 26.61 -33.52
CA LYS A 435 -20.65 27.92 -33.87
C LYS A 435 -20.75 28.28 -35.35
N ILE A 436 -21.31 27.37 -36.15
CA ILE A 436 -21.67 27.56 -37.57
C ILE A 436 -23.19 27.65 -37.60
#